data_AF-A0A7J7WYS1-F1
#
_entry.id   AF-A0A7J7WYS1-F1
#
_cell.length_a   1.000
_cell.length_b   1.000
_cell.length_c   1.000
_cell.angle_alpha   90.00
_cell.angle_beta   90.00
_cell.angle_gamma   90.00
#
_symmetry.space_group_name_H-M   'P 1'
#
loop_
_entity.id
_entity.type
_entity.pdbx_description
1 polymer ?
#
loop_
_entity_poly.entity_id
_entity_poly.type
_entity_poly.pdbx_seq_one_letter_code
_entity_poly.pdbx_strand_id
1 'polypeptide(L)'
;MLDTIIPCLQGVSKNLLPTLPLLSQEDVSTIWEHVSEFVERQLSIHKGVQIPGLGIFTFMRQKLDVGNKCILFERPIFIMAEKLLQLHGLKQNRVYTPGDIPVVPLNFVMISLEGSLNRDTVEGCVKETLLFLSRSISIKQNVEFTFKGIGVLVIKDGGVKMRFLKDFLCKVDGSGALAKALANAWHCGLSVV
;
A
#
# COMPACT_ATOMS: atom_id res chain seq x y z
N MET A 1 -5.38 -0.93 11.94
CA MET A 1 -5.78 0.16 11.00
C MET A 1 -6.77 1.10 11.66
N LEU A 2 -7.83 0.58 12.31
CA LEU A 2 -8.96 1.39 12.78
C LEU A 2 -8.78 2.00 14.18
N ASP A 3 -7.80 1.53 14.97
CA ASP A 3 -7.56 1.98 16.36
C ASP A 3 -7.21 3.48 16.45
N THR A 4 -6.68 4.05 15.36
CA THR A 4 -6.37 5.49 15.25
C THR A 4 -7.56 6.30 14.69
N ILE A 5 -8.47 5.67 13.95
CA ILE A 5 -9.51 6.38 13.18
C ILE A 5 -10.64 6.86 14.09
N ILE A 6 -11.12 6.01 15.00
CA ILE A 6 -12.32 6.29 15.81
C ILE A 6 -12.13 7.43 16.82
N PRO A 7 -11.03 7.51 17.61
CA PRO A 7 -10.85 8.60 18.59
C PRO A 7 -10.78 9.99 17.95
N CYS A 8 -10.27 10.08 16.72
CA CYS A 8 -10.07 11.36 16.03
C CYS A 8 -11.30 11.85 15.24
N LEU A 9 -12.36 11.06 15.09
CA LEU A 9 -13.62 11.52 14.49
C LEU A 9 -14.36 12.54 15.38
N GLN A 10 -13.98 12.68 16.66
CA GLN A 10 -14.61 13.58 17.63
C GLN A 10 -14.44 15.09 17.33
N GLY A 11 -13.66 15.46 16.30
CA GLY A 11 -13.42 16.86 15.91
C GLY A 11 -13.46 17.13 14.40
N VAL A 12 -13.98 16.20 13.59
CA VAL A 12 -14.09 16.40 12.13
C VAL A 12 -15.53 16.80 11.79
N SER A 13 -15.70 17.97 11.19
CA SER A 13 -17.01 18.42 10.70
C SER A 13 -17.60 17.37 9.75
N LYS A 14 -18.86 16.97 9.98
CA LYS A 14 -19.62 16.03 9.14
C LYS A 14 -19.63 16.42 7.64
N ASN A 15 -19.34 17.69 7.34
CA ASN A 15 -19.23 18.22 5.98
C ASN A 15 -17.96 17.78 5.23
N LEU A 16 -16.90 17.32 5.92
CA LEU A 16 -15.64 16.86 5.28
C LEU A 16 -15.60 15.34 5.06
N LEU A 17 -16.39 14.58 5.80
CA LEU A 17 -16.43 13.11 5.76
C LEU A 17 -17.89 12.64 5.72
N PRO A 18 -18.60 12.78 4.58
CA PRO A 18 -20.01 12.38 4.50
C PRO A 18 -20.25 10.87 4.55
N THR A 19 -19.28 10.03 4.20
CA THR A 19 -19.44 8.58 4.04
C THR A 19 -19.00 7.78 5.26
N LEU A 20 -17.81 8.04 5.83
CA LEU A 20 -17.27 7.27 6.96
C LEU A 20 -18.17 7.24 8.20
N PRO A 21 -18.82 8.34 8.63
CA PRO A 21 -19.70 8.33 9.79
C PRO A 21 -20.97 7.48 9.61
N LEU A 22 -21.30 7.12 8.37
CA LEU A 22 -22.46 6.28 8.04
C LEU A 22 -22.11 4.79 7.97
N LEU A 23 -20.82 4.45 8.03
CA LEU A 23 -20.34 3.08 7.92
C LEU A 23 -19.98 2.51 9.29
N SER A 24 -20.25 1.22 9.46
CA SER A 24 -19.74 0.51 10.62
C SER A 24 -18.22 0.30 10.50
N GLN A 25 -17.58 0.00 11.62
CA GLN A 25 -16.16 -0.38 11.62
C GLN A 25 -15.90 -1.61 10.73
N GLU A 26 -16.84 -2.55 10.71
CA GLU A 26 -16.79 -3.76 9.90
C GLU A 26 -16.88 -3.44 8.40
N ASP A 27 -17.74 -2.51 7.99
CA ASP A 27 -17.85 -2.07 6.60
C ASP A 27 -16.55 -1.44 6.11
N VAL A 28 -15.95 -0.54 6.91
CA VAL A 28 -14.67 0.10 6.57
C VAL A 28 -13.57 -0.95 6.45
N SER A 29 -13.50 -1.89 7.38
CA SER A 29 -12.53 -3.00 7.33
C SER A 29 -12.72 -3.84 6.08
N THR A 30 -13.97 -4.20 5.76
CA THR A 30 -14.34 -5.01 4.61
C THR A 30 -13.98 -4.31 3.31
N ILE A 31 -14.24 -3.01 3.17
CA ILE A 31 -13.86 -2.24 1.98
C ILE A 31 -12.33 -2.28 1.78
N TRP A 32 -11.56 -2.04 2.84
CA TRP A 32 -10.09 -2.04 2.74
C TRP A 32 -9.48 -3.44 2.57
N GLU A 33 -10.17 -4.48 3.02
CA GLU A 33 -9.85 -5.87 2.71
C GLU A 33 -9.95 -6.11 1.20
N HIS A 34 -11.08 -5.78 0.57
CA HIS A 34 -11.24 -5.88 -0.88
C HIS A 34 -10.26 -5.01 -1.68
N VAL A 35 -9.94 -3.80 -1.19
CA VAL A 35 -8.86 -2.97 -1.78
C VAL A 35 -7.53 -3.72 -1.75
N SER A 36 -7.20 -4.35 -0.62
CA SER A 36 -5.95 -5.10 -0.47
C SER A 36 -5.93 -6.34 -1.38
N GLU A 37 -7.03 -7.08 -1.44
CA GLU A 37 -7.17 -8.21 -2.37
C GLU A 37 -7.02 -7.80 -3.84
N PHE A 38 -7.63 -6.69 -4.24
CA PHE A 38 -7.48 -6.17 -5.59
C PHE A 38 -6.01 -5.88 -5.92
N VAL A 39 -5.29 -5.22 -5.01
CA VAL A 39 -3.86 -4.93 -5.17
C VAL A 39 -3.04 -6.21 -5.28
N GLU A 40 -3.28 -7.18 -4.39
CA GLU A 40 -2.59 -8.48 -4.39
C GLU A 40 -2.82 -9.24 -5.71
N ARG A 41 -4.08 -9.31 -6.18
CA ARG A 41 -4.44 -9.98 -7.43
C ARG A 41 -3.76 -9.34 -8.64
N GLN A 42 -3.77 -8.01 -8.75
CA GLN A 42 -3.13 -7.30 -9.87
C GLN A 42 -1.60 -7.47 -9.86
N LEU A 43 -0.96 -7.37 -8.70
CA LEU A 43 0.49 -7.58 -8.61
C LEU A 43 0.87 -9.03 -8.93
N SER A 44 0.05 -10.00 -8.55
CA SER A 44 0.28 -11.43 -8.87
C SER A 44 0.26 -11.71 -10.38
N ILE A 45 -0.47 -10.90 -11.16
CA ILE A 45 -0.46 -10.95 -12.64
C ILE A 45 0.47 -9.90 -13.26
N HIS A 46 1.46 -9.43 -12.50
CA HIS A 46 2.50 -8.50 -12.93
C HIS A 46 1.96 -7.15 -13.43
N LYS A 47 0.92 -6.62 -12.77
CA LYS A 47 0.38 -5.27 -13.00
C LYS A 47 0.50 -4.42 -11.75
N GLY A 48 0.96 -3.19 -11.89
CA GLY A 48 0.93 -2.21 -10.81
C GLY A 48 -0.48 -1.69 -10.56
N VAL A 49 -0.72 -1.20 -9.35
CA VAL A 49 -2.01 -0.59 -8.95
C VAL A 49 -1.80 0.80 -8.39
N GLN A 50 -2.46 1.79 -8.99
CA GLN A 50 -2.54 3.14 -8.47
C GLN A 50 -3.76 3.29 -7.56
N ILE A 51 -3.53 3.64 -6.30
CA ILE A 51 -4.56 4.07 -5.36
C ILE A 51 -4.63 5.60 -5.42
N PRO A 52 -5.71 6.19 -5.97
CA PRO A 52 -5.83 7.63 -6.10
C PRO A 52 -5.70 8.34 -4.75
N GLY A 53 -4.87 9.38 -4.71
CA GLY A 53 -4.62 10.16 -3.49
C GLY A 53 -3.66 9.52 -2.49
N LEU A 54 -3.18 8.29 -2.73
CA LEU A 54 -2.22 7.61 -1.84
C LEU A 54 -0.88 7.31 -2.52
N GLY A 55 -0.89 6.54 -3.61
CA GLY A 55 0.34 6.06 -4.23
C GLY A 55 0.13 4.89 -5.19
N ILE A 56 1.24 4.25 -5.58
CA ILE A 56 1.28 3.18 -6.58
C ILE A 56 2.01 1.98 -5.99
N PHE A 57 1.37 0.82 -6.03
CA PHE A 57 2.05 -0.45 -5.88
C PHE A 57 2.56 -0.92 -7.24
N THR A 58 3.81 -1.33 -7.33
CA THR A 58 4.43 -1.83 -8.57
C THR A 58 5.68 -2.64 -8.23
N PHE A 59 6.52 -2.97 -9.21
CA PHE A 59 7.80 -3.64 -8.99
C PHE A 59 8.99 -2.74 -9.29
N MET A 60 10.10 -3.01 -8.61
CA MET A 60 11.42 -2.56 -9.04
C MET A 60 12.24 -3.77 -9.46
N ARG A 61 13.09 -3.59 -10.48
CA ARG A 61 14.06 -4.59 -10.91
C ARG A 61 15.36 -4.39 -10.16
N GLN A 62 15.87 -5.45 -9.55
CA GLN A 62 17.15 -5.48 -8.86
C GLN A 62 18.04 -6.57 -9.42
N LYS A 63 19.34 -6.32 -9.30
CA LYS A 63 20.39 -7.26 -9.67
C LYS A 63 21.08 -7.71 -8.39
N LEU A 64 21.16 -9.02 -8.17
CA LEU A 64 21.98 -9.63 -7.12
C LEU A 64 23.13 -10.39 -7.79
N ASP A 65 24.35 -9.96 -7.54
CA ASP A 65 25.54 -10.67 -7.99
C ASP A 65 25.90 -11.74 -6.94
N VAL A 66 25.77 -13.01 -7.31
CA VAL A 66 26.12 -14.18 -6.49
C VAL A 66 27.30 -14.89 -7.15
N GLY A 67 28.52 -14.53 -6.73
CA GLY A 67 29.76 -15.00 -7.36
C GLY A 67 29.84 -14.55 -8.83
N ASN A 68 30.00 -15.49 -9.76
CA ASN A 68 30.03 -15.20 -11.20
C ASN A 68 28.65 -15.15 -11.88
N LYS A 69 27.55 -15.31 -11.13
CA LYS A 69 26.18 -15.30 -11.68
C LYS A 69 25.42 -14.08 -11.18
N CYS A 70 24.78 -13.38 -12.11
CA CYS A 70 23.85 -12.30 -11.84
C CYS A 70 22.43 -12.87 -11.81
N ILE A 71 21.73 -12.68 -10.69
CA ILE A 71 20.29 -12.96 -10.56
C ILE A 71 19.56 -11.64 -10.66
N LEU A 72 18.77 -11.45 -11.73
CA LEU A 72 17.78 -10.40 -11.79
C LEU A 72 16.53 -10.87 -11.07
N PHE A 73 16.01 -10.05 -10.17
CA PHE A 73 14.74 -10.31 -9.50
C PHE A 73 13.93 -9.03 -9.42
N GLU A 74 12.62 -9.18 -9.43
CA GLU A 74 11.69 -8.09 -9.25
C GLU A 74 11.10 -8.20 -7.86
N ARG A 75 11.05 -7.06 -7.16
CA ARG A 75 10.43 -7.01 -5.84
C ARG A 75 9.31 -5.98 -5.84
N PRO A 76 8.19 -6.27 -5.15
CA PRO A 76 7.14 -5.29 -5.00
C PRO A 76 7.65 -4.10 -4.20
N ILE A 77 7.13 -2.93 -4.56
CA ILE A 77 7.41 -1.65 -3.93
C ILE A 77 6.10 -0.87 -3.85
N PHE A 78 6.11 0.13 -2.97
CA PHE A 78 5.07 1.13 -2.91
C PHE A 78 5.72 2.50 -3.12
N ILE A 79 5.18 3.30 -4.03
CA ILE A 79 5.61 4.67 -4.32
C ILE A 79 4.51 5.59 -3.84
N MET A 80 4.80 6.45 -2.87
CA MET A 80 3.83 7.42 -2.39
C MET A 80 3.58 8.48 -3.45
N ALA A 81 2.32 8.95 -3.53
CA ALA A 81 1.96 10.03 -4.42
C ALA A 81 2.80 11.29 -4.12
N GLU A 82 3.41 11.87 -5.15
CA GLU A 82 4.28 13.03 -5.01
C GLU A 82 3.58 14.20 -4.31
N LYS A 83 2.28 14.39 -4.58
CA LYS A 83 1.46 15.39 -3.90
C LYS A 83 1.47 15.23 -2.38
N LEU A 84 1.41 14.00 -1.84
CA LEU A 84 1.49 13.76 -0.40
C LEU A 84 2.90 14.00 0.14
N LEU A 85 3.93 13.61 -0.62
CA LEU A 85 5.32 13.86 -0.24
C LEU A 85 5.60 15.37 -0.10
N GLN A 86 5.21 16.15 -1.12
CA GLN A 86 5.39 17.60 -1.13
C GLN A 86 4.53 18.30 -0.08
N LEU A 87 3.25 17.94 0.02
CA LEU A 87 2.29 18.58 0.94
C LEU A 87 2.74 18.47 2.41
N HIS A 88 3.31 17.33 2.80
CA HIS A 88 3.68 17.06 4.19
C HIS A 88 5.19 17.03 4.44
N GLY A 89 6.01 17.38 3.44
CA GLY A 89 7.48 17.37 3.55
C GLY A 89 8.07 15.99 3.82
N LEU A 90 7.45 14.93 3.30
CA LEU A 90 7.90 13.56 3.50
C LEU A 90 9.04 13.20 2.55
N LYS A 91 9.85 12.23 2.96
CA LYS A 91 10.96 11.68 2.19
C LYS A 91 10.71 10.19 1.95
N GLN A 92 10.81 9.81 0.69
CA GLN A 92 10.86 8.42 0.27
C GLN A 92 12.13 8.19 -0.53
N ASN A 93 12.79 7.05 -0.31
CA ASN A 93 13.94 6.66 -1.11
C ASN A 93 13.56 6.60 -2.59
N ARG A 94 14.41 7.15 -3.46
CA ARG A 94 14.18 7.07 -4.90
C ARG A 94 14.11 5.62 -5.32
N VAL A 95 13.02 5.25 -5.96
CA VAL A 95 12.84 3.91 -6.50
C VAL A 95 12.81 4.02 -8.02
N TYR A 96 13.62 3.22 -8.68
CA TYR A 96 13.61 3.11 -10.14
C TYR A 96 12.65 1.98 -10.52
N THR A 97 11.57 2.33 -11.21
CA THR A 97 10.62 1.38 -11.74
C THR A 97 10.94 1.08 -13.20
N PRO A 98 10.89 -0.19 -13.61
CA PRO A 98 10.85 -0.55 -15.02
C PRO A 98 9.62 0.11 -15.68
N GLY A 99 9.82 0.82 -16.79
CA GLY A 99 8.74 1.53 -17.49
C GLY A 99 7.79 0.62 -18.29
N ASP A 100 8.10 -0.68 -18.33
CA ASP A 100 7.37 -1.75 -19.00
C ASP A 100 6.25 -2.36 -18.15
N ILE A 101 6.16 -2.03 -16.85
CA ILE A 101 5.11 -2.57 -15.98
C ILE A 101 3.83 -1.74 -16.14
N PRO A 102 2.72 -2.33 -16.64
CA PRO A 102 1.46 -1.62 -16.75
C PRO A 102 0.90 -1.31 -15.37
N VAL A 103 0.40 -0.08 -15.18
CA VAL A 103 -0.25 0.35 -13.94
C VAL A 103 -1.73 0.59 -14.21
N VAL A 104 -2.60 -0.04 -13.43
CA VAL A 104 -4.05 0.15 -13.49
C VAL A 104 -4.53 0.97 -12.28
N PRO A 105 -5.55 1.83 -12.43
CA PRO A 105 -6.16 2.47 -11.28
C PRO A 105 -6.96 1.47 -10.45
N LEU A 106 -7.10 1.75 -9.15
CA LEU A 106 -8.01 1.04 -8.27
C LEU A 106 -9.43 1.06 -8.85
N ASN A 107 -10.04 -0.11 -8.99
CA ASN A 107 -11.36 -0.24 -9.60
C ASN A 107 -12.47 -0.30 -8.54
N PHE A 108 -13.05 0.85 -8.21
CA PHE A 108 -14.14 0.93 -7.24
C PHE A 108 -15.40 0.14 -7.63
N VAL A 109 -15.66 -0.04 -8.94
CA VAL A 109 -16.79 -0.86 -9.40
C VAL A 109 -16.55 -2.33 -9.02
N MET A 110 -15.35 -2.85 -9.29
CA MET A 110 -15.01 -4.23 -8.93
C MET A 110 -15.10 -4.46 -7.41
N ILE A 111 -14.54 -3.54 -6.62
CA ILE A 111 -14.58 -3.61 -5.15
C ILE A 111 -16.03 -3.56 -4.63
N SER A 112 -16.87 -2.72 -5.23
CA SER A 112 -18.29 -2.61 -4.86
C SER A 112 -19.07 -3.89 -5.09
N LEU A 113 -18.77 -4.61 -6.18
CA LEU A 113 -19.39 -5.90 -6.49
C LEU A 113 -18.98 -7.01 -5.51
N GLU A 114 -17.71 -7.05 -5.10
CA GLU A 114 -17.22 -8.04 -4.14
C GLU A 114 -17.77 -7.79 -2.74
N GLY A 115 -17.80 -6.52 -2.32
CA GLY A 115 -18.30 -6.13 -0.99
C GLY A 115 -19.83 -6.05 -0.87
N SER A 116 -20.59 -6.20 -1.96
CA SER A 116 -22.04 -5.93 -1.99
C SER A 116 -22.42 -4.54 -1.45
N LEU A 117 -21.54 -3.56 -1.65
CA LEU A 117 -21.70 -2.18 -1.19
C LEU A 117 -21.88 -1.24 -2.40
N ASN A 118 -22.49 -0.09 -2.17
CA ASN A 118 -22.63 0.91 -3.23
C ASN A 118 -21.24 1.46 -3.64
N ARG A 119 -21.01 1.63 -4.95
CA ARG A 119 -19.76 2.16 -5.53
C ARG A 119 -19.34 3.51 -4.93
N ASP A 120 -20.29 4.42 -4.75
CA ASP A 120 -20.04 5.75 -4.18
C ASP A 120 -19.68 5.66 -2.69
N THR A 121 -20.27 4.71 -1.96
CA THR A 121 -19.91 4.40 -0.58
C THR A 121 -18.48 3.85 -0.48
N VAL A 122 -18.11 2.92 -1.37
CA VAL A 122 -16.75 2.37 -1.44
C VAL A 122 -15.73 3.48 -1.76
N GLU A 123 -15.99 4.26 -2.80
CA GLU A 123 -15.12 5.36 -3.22
C GLU A 123 -15.00 6.43 -2.13
N GLY A 124 -16.12 6.80 -1.50
CA GLY A 124 -16.18 7.73 -0.38
C GLY A 124 -15.36 7.24 0.81
N CYS A 125 -15.57 5.99 1.25
CA CYS A 125 -14.82 5.36 2.34
C CYS A 125 -13.31 5.41 2.10
N VAL A 126 -12.84 5.04 0.90
CA VAL A 126 -11.41 5.07 0.56
C VAL A 126 -10.88 6.50 0.58
N LYS A 127 -11.54 7.45 -0.10
CA LYS A 127 -11.11 8.86 -0.15
C LYS A 127 -11.04 9.49 1.23
N GLU A 128 -12.05 9.26 2.04
CA GLU A 128 -12.17 9.82 3.38
C GLU A 128 -11.18 9.21 4.36
N THR A 129 -10.92 7.90 4.25
CA THR A 129 -9.85 7.25 5.04
C THR A 129 -8.48 7.83 4.67
N LEU A 130 -8.24 8.09 3.38
CA LEU A 130 -7.00 8.71 2.91
C LEU A 130 -6.89 10.19 3.33
N LEU A 131 -8.01 10.91 3.43
CA LEU A 131 -8.03 12.26 3.98
C LEU A 131 -7.67 12.25 5.46
N PHE A 132 -8.19 11.28 6.21
CA PHE A 132 -7.83 11.07 7.62
C PHE A 132 -6.34 10.75 7.80
N LEU A 133 -5.82 9.86 6.96
CA LEU A 133 -4.39 9.55 6.88
C LEU A 133 -3.57 10.83 6.64
N SER A 134 -3.95 11.62 5.63
CA SER A 134 -3.29 12.88 5.28
C SER A 134 -3.26 13.86 6.46
N ARG A 135 -4.38 14.01 7.19
CA ARG A 135 -4.44 14.86 8.39
C ARG A 135 -3.52 14.36 9.51
N SER A 136 -3.47 13.05 9.73
CA SER A 136 -2.60 12.43 10.73
C SER A 136 -1.12 12.71 10.43
N ILE A 137 -0.75 12.64 9.15
CA ILE A 137 0.60 13.01 8.69
C ILE A 137 0.87 14.51 8.95
N SER A 138 -0.09 15.41 8.66
CA SER A 138 0.09 16.86 8.86
C SER A 138 0.39 17.23 10.31
N ILE A 139 -0.20 16.53 11.28
CA ILE A 139 0.06 16.74 12.71
C ILE A 139 1.31 15.97 13.20
N LYS A 140 2.13 15.44 12.29
CA LYS A 140 3.34 14.65 12.56
C LYS A 140 3.11 13.41 13.42
N GLN A 141 1.89 12.85 13.36
CA GLN A 141 1.60 11.59 14.03
C GLN A 141 2.28 10.44 13.29
N ASN A 142 2.78 9.46 14.04
CA ASN A 142 3.25 8.21 13.45
C ASN A 142 2.05 7.45 12.90
N VAL A 143 2.11 7.10 11.62
CA VAL A 143 1.04 6.36 10.94
C VAL A 143 1.52 4.96 10.60
N GLU A 144 0.73 3.97 10.98
CA GLU A 144 0.82 2.61 10.47
C GLU A 144 -0.50 2.25 9.77
N PHE A 145 -0.43 2.04 8.45
CA PHE A 145 -1.57 1.69 7.62
C PHE A 145 -1.40 0.28 7.07
N THR A 146 -2.22 -0.64 7.57
CA THR A 146 -2.15 -2.07 7.22
C THR A 146 -2.96 -2.38 5.97
N PHE A 147 -2.33 -2.95 4.95
CA PHE A 147 -2.98 -3.61 3.84
C PHE A 147 -3.05 -5.11 4.15
N LYS A 148 -4.26 -5.61 4.45
CA LYS A 148 -4.46 -7.01 4.86
C LYS A 148 -3.91 -7.95 3.79
N GLY A 149 -3.14 -8.96 4.19
CA GLY A 149 -2.51 -9.89 3.26
C GLY A 149 -1.27 -9.36 2.53
N ILE A 150 -1.02 -8.05 2.52
CA ILE A 150 0.11 -7.42 1.80
C ILE A 150 1.22 -6.95 2.74
N GLY A 151 0.89 -6.15 3.75
CA GLY A 151 1.90 -5.47 4.56
C GLY A 151 1.44 -4.20 5.26
N VAL A 152 2.40 -3.42 5.76
CA VAL A 152 2.13 -2.18 6.52
C VAL A 152 2.92 -1.02 5.94
N LEU A 153 2.20 0.06 5.59
CA LEU A 153 2.77 1.35 5.25
C LEU A 153 3.04 2.13 6.54
N VAL A 154 4.30 2.46 6.78
CA VAL A 154 4.76 3.20 7.96
C VAL A 154 5.21 4.59 7.52
N ILE A 155 4.66 5.61 8.19
CA ILE A 155 5.08 7.00 8.05
C ILE A 155 5.49 7.50 9.43
N LYS A 156 6.78 7.77 9.59
CA LYS A 156 7.38 8.12 10.87
C LYS A 156 8.60 9.00 10.64
N ASP A 157 8.76 10.03 11.47
CA ASP A 157 9.90 10.97 11.40
C ASP A 157 10.10 11.58 9.99
N GLY A 158 9.00 11.79 9.26
CA GLY A 158 9.00 12.28 7.87
C GLY A 158 9.43 11.25 6.82
N GLY A 159 9.79 10.03 7.22
CA GLY A 159 10.11 8.93 6.31
C GLY A 159 8.90 8.08 5.95
N VAL A 160 8.88 7.56 4.71
CA VAL A 160 7.84 6.64 4.21
C VAL A 160 8.46 5.28 3.90
N LYS A 161 7.94 4.21 4.52
CA LYS A 161 8.40 2.83 4.29
C LYS A 161 7.23 1.87 4.20
N MET A 162 7.16 1.10 3.12
CA MET A 162 6.28 -0.06 3.03
C MET A 162 7.02 -1.32 3.48
N ARG A 163 6.44 -2.05 4.43
CA ARG A 163 6.92 -3.36 4.90
C ARG A 163 5.99 -4.43 4.38
N PHE A 164 6.47 -5.29 3.49
CA PHE A 164 5.69 -6.37 2.90
C PHE A 164 5.76 -7.64 3.77
N LEU A 165 4.64 -8.37 3.85
CA LEU A 165 4.60 -9.69 4.48
C LEU A 165 5.37 -10.70 3.64
N LYS A 166 6.03 -11.66 4.30
CA LYS A 166 6.78 -12.71 3.61
C LYS A 166 5.89 -13.52 2.66
N ASP A 167 4.71 -13.90 3.11
CA ASP A 167 3.78 -14.70 2.31
C ASP A 167 3.31 -13.94 1.07
N PHE A 168 3.09 -12.63 1.20
CA PHE A 168 2.81 -11.76 0.06
C PHE A 168 3.95 -11.76 -0.95
N LEU A 169 5.19 -11.54 -0.49
CA LEU A 169 6.37 -11.56 -1.35
C LEU A 169 6.51 -12.88 -2.10
N CYS A 170 6.24 -14.02 -1.44
CA CYS A 170 6.26 -15.34 -2.07
C CYS A 170 5.16 -15.51 -3.12
N LYS A 171 3.95 -14.97 -2.90
CA LYS A 171 2.85 -15.05 -3.87
C LYS A 171 3.10 -14.24 -5.13
N VAL A 172 3.67 -13.04 -5.00
CA VAL A 172 3.93 -12.17 -6.16
C VAL A 172 5.23 -12.51 -6.88
N ASP A 173 6.10 -13.33 -6.27
CA ASP A 173 7.31 -13.84 -6.91
C ASP A 173 6.98 -15.03 -7.82
N GLY A 174 6.42 -14.74 -9.01
CA GLY A 174 6.09 -15.75 -10.01
C GLY A 174 7.29 -16.60 -10.49
N SER A 175 8.53 -16.18 -10.20
CA SER A 175 9.77 -16.86 -10.62
C SER A 175 10.48 -17.64 -9.49
N GLY A 176 10.11 -17.40 -8.23
CA GLY A 176 10.86 -17.87 -7.06
C GLY A 176 12.25 -17.21 -6.88
N ALA A 177 12.62 -16.24 -7.72
CA ALA A 177 13.92 -15.58 -7.67
C ALA A 177 14.05 -14.62 -6.49
N LEU A 178 12.97 -13.92 -6.13
CA LEU A 178 12.93 -13.07 -4.95
C LEU A 178 13.03 -13.93 -3.68
N ALA A 179 12.30 -15.06 -3.61
CA ALA A 179 12.37 -15.98 -2.49
C ALA A 179 13.79 -16.55 -2.30
N LYS A 180 14.47 -16.93 -3.40
CA LYS A 180 15.87 -17.37 -3.39
C LYS A 180 16.82 -16.25 -2.97
N ALA A 181 16.63 -15.03 -3.47
CA ALA A 181 17.45 -13.87 -3.09
C ALA A 181 17.30 -13.53 -1.61
N LEU A 182 16.08 -13.57 -1.07
CA LEU A 182 15.79 -13.36 0.34
C LEU A 182 16.44 -14.46 1.20
N ALA A 183 16.33 -15.73 0.80
CA ALA A 183 16.98 -16.84 1.51
C ALA A 183 18.52 -16.69 1.54
N ASN A 184 19.12 -16.24 0.43
CA ASN A 184 20.57 -15.98 0.38
C ASN A 184 20.98 -14.76 1.21
N ALA A 185 20.11 -13.74 1.33
CA ALA A 185 20.35 -12.58 2.20
C ALA A 185 20.34 -12.94 3.69
N TRP A 186 19.64 -14.02 4.09
CA TRP A 186 19.67 -14.54 5.46
C TRP A 186 21.05 -15.11 5.85
N HIS A 187 21.85 -15.54 4.86
CA HIS A 187 23.23 -15.96 5.08
C HIS A 187 24.24 -14.80 5.11
N CYS A 188 23.85 -13.59 4.68
CA CYS A 188 24.74 -12.42 4.59
C CYS A 188 24.32 -11.22 5.48
N GLY A 189 23.45 -11.42 6.48
CA GLY A 189 23.24 -10.41 7.54
C GLY A 189 22.51 -9.13 7.12
N LEU A 190 21.65 -9.18 6.10
CA LEU A 190 20.75 -8.06 5.79
C LEU A 190 19.37 -8.31 6.41
N SER A 191 19.09 -7.63 7.53
CA SER A 191 17.83 -7.71 8.25
C SER A 191 16.63 -7.38 7.37
N VAL A 192 15.77 -8.38 7.16
CA VAL A 192 14.38 -8.17 6.77
C VAL A 192 13.60 -7.99 8.07
N VAL A 193 13.13 -6.75 8.33
CA VAL A 193 12.20 -6.41 9.42
C VAL A 193 10.84 -6.11 8.83
#